data_AF-A0A1Q8DN70-F1
#
_entry.id   AF-A0A1Q8DN70-F1
#
_cell.length_a   1.000
_cell.length_b   1.000
_cell.length_c   1.000
_cell.angle_alpha   90.00
_cell.angle_beta   90.00
_cell.angle_gamma   90.00
#
_symmetry.space_group_name_H-M   'P 1'
#
loop_
_entity.id
_entity.type
_entity.pdbx_description
1 polymer ?
#
loop_
_entity_poly.entity_id
_entity_poly.type
_entity_poly.pdbx_seq_one_letter_code
_entity_poly.pdbx_strand_id
1 'polypeptide(L)'
;MTADSQRGVALLTILLLVVSITVVAGAMLASQKIVIRRSGLLFNQDQLLQDLEAGKQLAITIIRADDKLNDNDSMQDIWAQPLPPYTLGSHSITIALRDEASRFNINNLYHDDAADTDALEIFQRLLTQLNLEPEIAIAVLDWQDPDNEIYNDGGDESVLYGEQTNIRANKALPNQSLVSIDQLQEVHGVNADTLAILRPYITAVPYFVPININTASPVLLAALMEETTPQQMQTLTDLRAQQVLVSVDDLWQLPPFISMGTEERQGFESLLAVDSQAFRALITATGNSDVGIAPQRYATVLISKTNSENDDDDINNNGASNNDASNTSGNNREAKTVTVVAQRLWAFRPSF
;
A
#
# COMPACT_ATOMS: atom_id res chain seq x y z
N MET A 1 60.51 55.73 -39.47
CA MET A 1 60.06 54.45 -38.90
C MET A 1 58.60 54.31 -39.28
N THR A 2 58.33 53.34 -40.15
CA THR A 2 57.19 53.24 -41.07
C THR A 2 55.91 52.79 -40.38
N ALA A 3 54.80 53.47 -40.71
CA ALA A 3 53.44 53.21 -40.20
C ALA A 3 52.80 51.89 -40.69
N ASP A 4 53.47 51.12 -41.56
CA ASP A 4 52.92 49.88 -42.14
C ASP A 4 53.12 48.62 -41.29
N SER A 5 54.13 48.55 -40.42
CA SER A 5 54.30 47.38 -39.53
C SER A 5 53.29 47.37 -38.37
N GLN A 6 52.78 48.54 -37.97
CA GLN A 6 51.77 48.66 -36.92
C GLN A 6 50.37 48.22 -37.40
N ARG A 7 50.07 48.32 -38.71
CA ARG A 7 48.79 47.92 -39.30
C ARG A 7 48.59 46.40 -39.30
N GLY A 8 49.65 45.61 -39.56
CA GLY A 8 49.59 44.15 -39.52
C GLY A 8 49.43 43.59 -38.10
N VAL A 9 50.11 44.20 -37.13
CA VAL A 9 49.99 43.82 -35.71
C VAL A 9 48.61 44.18 -35.15
N ALA A 10 48.09 45.38 -35.46
CA ALA A 10 46.75 45.77 -35.05
C ALA A 10 45.67 44.80 -35.57
N LEU A 11 45.78 44.37 -36.83
CA LEU A 11 44.81 43.45 -37.44
C LEU A 11 44.87 42.05 -36.82
N LEU A 12 46.05 41.55 -36.48
CA LEU A 12 46.22 40.29 -35.74
C LEU A 12 45.62 40.37 -34.34
N THR A 13 45.83 41.48 -33.61
CA THR A 13 45.26 41.65 -32.27
C THR A 13 43.73 41.73 -32.29
N ILE A 14 43.16 42.40 -33.30
CA ILE A 14 41.70 42.48 -33.48
C ILE A 14 41.14 41.10 -33.85
N LEU A 15 41.79 40.38 -34.76
CA LEU A 15 41.35 39.03 -35.14
C LEU A 15 41.38 38.07 -33.94
N LEU A 16 42.46 38.11 -33.16
CA LEU A 16 42.60 37.27 -31.96
C LEU A 16 41.53 37.63 -30.92
N LEU A 17 41.26 38.91 -30.71
CA LEU A 17 40.20 39.39 -29.82
C LEU A 17 38.82 38.92 -30.28
N VAL A 18 38.51 39.01 -31.58
CA VAL A 18 37.23 38.55 -32.13
C VAL A 18 37.07 37.04 -31.97
N VAL A 19 38.12 36.26 -32.25
CA VAL A 19 38.11 34.80 -32.05
C VAL A 19 37.91 34.45 -30.59
N SER A 20 38.63 35.09 -29.66
CA SER A 20 38.47 34.87 -28.22
C SER A 20 37.05 35.20 -27.74
N ILE A 21 36.50 36.35 -28.16
CA ILE A 21 35.10 36.72 -27.83
C ILE A 21 34.12 35.68 -28.37
N THR A 22 34.32 35.21 -29.61
CA THR A 22 33.44 34.22 -30.24
C THR A 22 33.48 32.87 -29.51
N VAL A 23 34.66 32.42 -29.09
CA VAL A 23 34.81 31.18 -28.32
C VAL A 23 34.13 31.30 -26.95
N VAL A 24 34.34 32.41 -26.24
CA VAL A 24 33.71 32.65 -24.94
C VAL A 24 32.19 32.76 -25.07
N ALA A 25 31.70 33.49 -26.07
CA ALA A 25 30.26 33.62 -26.34
C ALA A 25 29.63 32.28 -26.72
N GLY A 26 30.30 31.47 -27.56
CA GLY A 26 29.87 30.12 -27.91
C GLY A 26 29.79 29.19 -26.69
N ALA A 27 30.82 29.22 -25.82
CA ALA A 27 30.84 28.45 -24.59
C ALA A 27 29.72 28.90 -23.61
N MET A 28 29.48 30.21 -23.49
CA MET A 28 28.39 30.75 -22.68
C MET A 28 27.02 30.30 -23.20
N LEU A 29 26.76 30.39 -24.51
CA LEU A 29 25.50 29.92 -25.10
C LEU A 29 25.28 28.42 -24.89
N ALA A 30 26.32 27.61 -25.02
CA ALA A 30 26.25 26.19 -24.72
C ALA A 30 25.91 25.94 -23.24
N SER A 31 26.55 26.66 -22.31
CA SER A 31 26.23 26.56 -20.88
C SER A 31 24.81 27.01 -20.54
N GLN A 32 24.31 28.10 -21.15
CA GLN A 32 22.93 28.58 -20.96
C GLN A 32 21.90 27.56 -21.43
N LYS A 33 22.13 26.92 -22.59
CA LYS A 33 21.26 25.84 -23.09
C LYS A 33 21.20 24.65 -22.12
N ILE A 34 22.33 24.29 -21.52
CA ILE A 34 22.39 23.22 -20.50
C ILE A 34 21.61 23.62 -19.25
N VAL A 35 21.79 24.85 -18.75
CA VAL A 35 21.10 25.36 -17.55
C VAL A 35 19.59 25.39 -17.77
N ILE A 36 19.12 25.92 -18.90
CA ILE A 36 17.69 25.97 -19.24
C ILE A 36 17.10 24.56 -19.30
N ARG A 37 17.79 23.63 -19.98
CA ARG A 37 17.33 22.24 -20.07
C ARG A 37 17.26 21.57 -18.69
N ARG A 38 18.28 21.77 -17.85
CA ARG A 38 18.29 21.24 -16.47
C ARG A 38 17.16 21.83 -15.64
N SER A 39 16.92 23.14 -15.73
CA SER A 39 15.84 23.83 -15.03
C SER A 39 14.47 23.32 -15.47
N GLY A 40 14.26 23.10 -16.77
CA GLY A 40 13.01 22.55 -17.30
C GLY A 40 12.76 21.11 -16.82
N LEU A 41 13.79 20.28 -16.73
CA LEU A 41 13.67 18.92 -16.18
C LEU A 41 13.31 18.92 -14.69
N LEU A 42 13.93 19.80 -13.89
CA LEU A 42 13.62 19.95 -12.47
C LEU A 42 12.17 20.42 -12.27
N PHE A 43 11.75 21.43 -13.02
CA PHE A 43 10.37 21.93 -12.97
C PHE A 43 9.34 20.84 -13.32
N ASN A 44 9.57 20.09 -14.40
CA ASN A 44 8.69 18.97 -14.78
C ASN A 44 8.65 17.88 -13.70
N GLN A 45 9.77 17.60 -13.04
CA GLN A 45 9.81 16.62 -11.96
C GLN A 45 9.00 17.08 -10.75
N ASP A 46 9.15 18.34 -10.34
CA ASP A 46 8.39 18.91 -9.23
C ASP A 46 6.88 18.91 -9.53
N GLN A 47 6.50 19.21 -10.77
CA GLN A 47 5.11 19.19 -11.20
C GLN A 47 4.51 17.77 -11.15
N LEU A 48 5.24 16.75 -11.58
CA LEU A 48 4.77 15.36 -11.47
C LEU A 48 4.63 14.89 -10.01
N LEU A 49 5.46 15.39 -9.10
CA LEU A 49 5.31 15.11 -7.66
C LEU A 49 4.05 15.79 -7.09
N GLN A 50 3.72 17.01 -7.54
CA GLN A 50 2.46 17.67 -7.19
C GLN A 50 1.25 16.94 -7.78
N ASP A 51 1.37 16.42 -9.00
CA ASP A 51 0.32 15.60 -9.62
C ASP A 51 0.10 14.29 -8.85
N LEU A 52 1.16 13.66 -8.33
CA LEU A 52 1.02 12.50 -7.43
C LEU A 52 0.29 12.87 -6.14
N GLU A 53 0.55 14.03 -5.55
CA GLU A 53 -0.17 14.53 -4.38
C GLU A 53 -1.66 14.77 -4.69
N ALA A 54 -1.97 15.38 -5.84
CA ALA A 54 -3.34 15.55 -6.29
C ALA A 54 -4.05 14.19 -6.49
N GLY A 55 -3.35 13.21 -7.07
CA GLY A 55 -3.86 11.85 -7.22
C GLY A 55 -4.12 11.17 -5.88
N LYS A 56 -3.29 11.42 -4.86
CA LYS A 56 -3.50 10.92 -3.50
C LYS A 56 -4.78 11.50 -2.89
N GLN A 57 -4.99 12.80 -3.00
CA GLN A 57 -6.21 13.44 -2.52
C GLN A 57 -7.45 12.92 -3.25
N LEU A 58 -7.36 12.71 -4.57
CA LEU A 58 -8.46 12.12 -5.33
C LEU A 58 -8.78 10.69 -4.88
N ALA A 59 -7.78 9.85 -4.60
CA ALA A 59 -7.99 8.50 -4.06
C ALA A 59 -8.73 8.54 -2.71
N ILE A 60 -8.32 9.44 -1.81
CA ILE A 60 -8.99 9.66 -0.52
C ILE A 60 -10.44 10.15 -0.72
N THR A 61 -10.67 11.07 -1.65
CA THR A 61 -12.02 11.58 -1.96
C THR A 61 -12.92 10.48 -2.50
N ILE A 62 -12.40 9.57 -3.33
CA ILE A 62 -13.17 8.43 -3.86
C ILE A 62 -13.59 7.51 -2.72
N ILE A 63 -12.67 7.12 -1.84
CA ILE A 63 -12.98 6.26 -0.68
C ILE A 63 -14.01 6.94 0.24
N ARG A 64 -13.87 8.24 0.52
CA ARG A 64 -14.84 9.00 1.33
C ARG A 64 -16.20 9.17 0.65
N ALA A 65 -16.25 9.20 -0.67
CA ALA A 65 -17.49 9.30 -1.42
C ALA A 65 -18.22 7.95 -1.39
N ASP A 66 -17.49 6.85 -1.54
CA ASP A 66 -18.00 5.49 -1.49
C ASP A 66 -18.57 5.13 -0.12
N ASP A 67 -17.86 5.46 0.97
CA ASP A 67 -18.31 5.27 2.35
C ASP A 67 -19.64 5.97 2.68
N LYS A 68 -20.03 6.98 1.89
CA LYS A 68 -21.34 7.64 2.03
C LYS A 68 -22.45 6.91 1.26
N LEU A 69 -22.10 6.15 0.23
CA LEU A 69 -23.03 5.41 -0.63
C LEU A 69 -23.49 4.12 0.04
N ASN A 70 -22.58 3.33 0.59
CA ASN A 70 -22.85 2.05 1.24
C ASN A 70 -21.94 1.84 2.47
N ASP A 71 -22.30 0.88 3.31
CA ASP A 71 -21.56 0.54 4.53
C ASP A 71 -20.64 -0.68 4.32
N ASN A 72 -20.72 -1.34 3.15
CA ASN A 72 -19.97 -2.54 2.79
C ASN A 72 -19.12 -2.31 1.54
N ASP A 73 -17.91 -2.86 1.54
CA ASP A 73 -16.96 -2.67 0.45
C ASP A 73 -16.89 -3.90 -0.44
N SER A 74 -17.07 -3.72 -1.74
CA SER A 74 -17.16 -4.78 -2.73
C SER A 74 -16.50 -4.43 -4.05
N MET A 75 -16.29 -5.43 -4.91
CA MET A 75 -15.78 -5.20 -6.27
C MET A 75 -16.76 -4.44 -7.19
N GLN A 76 -17.99 -4.15 -6.73
CA GLN A 76 -19.00 -3.38 -7.48
C GLN A 76 -18.91 -1.87 -7.20
N ASP A 77 -18.13 -1.47 -6.19
CA ASP A 77 -18.05 -0.10 -5.73
C ASP A 77 -17.26 0.81 -6.66
N ILE A 78 -17.43 2.12 -6.50
CA ILE A 78 -16.84 3.11 -7.40
C ILE A 78 -15.30 3.08 -7.37
N TRP A 79 -14.70 2.70 -6.25
CA TRP A 79 -13.24 2.60 -6.11
C TRP A 79 -12.67 1.38 -6.83
N ALA A 80 -13.44 0.30 -6.94
CA ALA A 80 -13.01 -0.96 -7.56
C ALA A 80 -13.08 -0.91 -9.10
N GLN A 81 -13.89 0.00 -9.66
CA GLN A 81 -14.05 0.14 -11.11
C GLN A 81 -12.88 0.89 -11.77
N PRO A 82 -12.55 0.59 -13.03
CA PRO A 82 -11.56 1.34 -13.78
C PRO A 82 -11.94 2.82 -13.90
N LEU A 83 -11.11 3.70 -13.33
CA LEU A 83 -11.33 5.15 -13.38
C LEU A 83 -10.68 5.74 -14.65
N PRO A 84 -11.36 6.66 -15.36
CA PRO A 84 -10.76 7.36 -16.48
C PRO A 84 -9.61 8.26 -16.00
N PRO A 85 -8.58 8.50 -16.83
CA PRO A 85 -7.52 9.44 -16.48
C PRO A 85 -8.07 10.85 -16.21
N TYR A 86 -7.70 11.42 -15.08
CA TYR A 86 -8.02 12.79 -14.74
C TYR A 86 -7.02 13.73 -15.41
N THR A 87 -7.48 14.64 -16.27
CA THR A 87 -6.62 15.50 -17.08
C THR A 87 -6.43 16.87 -16.42
N LEU A 88 -5.17 17.30 -16.27
CA LEU A 88 -4.78 18.62 -15.78
C LEU A 88 -4.01 19.35 -16.88
N GLY A 89 -4.75 19.99 -17.79
CA GLY A 89 -4.16 20.68 -18.93
C GLY A 89 -3.40 19.70 -19.85
N SER A 90 -2.07 19.72 -19.77
CA SER A 90 -1.19 18.85 -20.56
C SER A 90 -0.74 17.58 -19.83
N HIS A 91 -1.14 17.42 -18.57
CA HIS A 91 -0.80 16.27 -17.71
C HIS A 91 -2.02 15.39 -17.49
N SER A 92 -1.79 14.14 -17.07
CA SER A 92 -2.85 13.24 -16.64
C SER A 92 -2.46 12.43 -15.42
N ILE A 93 -3.46 12.17 -14.58
CA ILE A 93 -3.34 11.34 -13.39
C ILE A 93 -4.24 10.12 -13.59
N THR A 94 -3.70 8.92 -13.37
CA THR A 94 -4.49 7.68 -13.33
C THR A 94 -4.36 7.08 -11.94
N ILE A 95 -5.47 6.59 -11.40
CA ILE A 95 -5.55 5.97 -10.08
C ILE A 95 -6.15 4.58 -10.25
N ALA A 96 -5.53 3.60 -9.61
CA ALA A 96 -6.10 2.29 -9.39
C ALA A 96 -6.13 2.03 -7.88
N LEU A 97 -7.30 1.72 -7.33
CA LEU A 97 -7.48 1.37 -5.93
C LEU A 97 -7.62 -0.14 -5.80
N ARG A 98 -7.12 -0.67 -4.69
CA ARG A 98 -7.32 -2.05 -4.27
C ARG A 98 -7.60 -2.10 -2.79
N ASP A 99 -8.45 -3.05 -2.43
CA ASP A 99 -8.68 -3.41 -1.06
C ASP A 99 -7.49 -4.22 -0.51
N GLU A 100 -6.90 -3.77 0.58
CA GLU A 100 -5.86 -4.50 1.31
C GLU A 100 -6.47 -5.57 2.24
N ALA A 101 -7.70 -5.36 2.72
CA ALA A 101 -8.46 -6.34 3.50
C ALA A 101 -8.90 -7.57 2.67
N SER A 102 -8.75 -7.52 1.35
CA SER A 102 -8.91 -8.71 0.48
C SER A 102 -7.81 -9.78 0.67
N ARG A 103 -6.76 -9.44 1.44
CA ARG A 103 -5.60 -10.28 1.73
C ARG A 103 -5.44 -10.44 3.23
N PHE A 104 -4.81 -11.54 3.63
CA PHE A 104 -4.48 -11.79 5.03
C PHE A 104 -3.42 -10.80 5.50
N ASN A 105 -3.72 -10.01 6.52
CA ASN A 105 -2.74 -9.13 7.13
C ASN A 105 -1.86 -9.93 8.10
N ILE A 106 -0.56 -10.03 7.80
CA ILE A 106 0.37 -10.82 8.59
C ILE A 106 0.55 -10.28 10.01
N ASN A 107 0.38 -8.96 10.17
CA ASN A 107 0.43 -8.32 11.48
C ASN A 107 -0.81 -8.61 12.34
N ASN A 108 -1.79 -9.37 11.84
CA ASN A 108 -2.86 -9.89 12.69
C ASN A 108 -2.41 -11.12 13.50
N LEU A 109 -1.25 -11.71 13.22
CA LEU A 109 -0.76 -12.86 13.99
C LEU A 109 -0.39 -12.48 15.43
N TYR A 110 0.07 -11.25 15.63
CA TYR A 110 0.40 -10.69 16.94
C TYR A 110 -0.23 -9.30 17.08
N HIS A 111 -1.21 -9.17 17.98
CA HIS A 111 -1.86 -7.90 18.28
C HIS A 111 -2.29 -7.85 19.75
N ASP A 112 -2.52 -6.64 20.27
CA ASP A 112 -2.90 -6.44 21.68
C ASP A 112 -1.98 -7.16 22.69
N ASP A 113 -0.67 -7.15 22.40
CA ASP A 113 0.39 -7.82 23.14
C ASP A 113 0.23 -9.34 23.29
N ALA A 114 -0.55 -9.98 22.41
CA ALA A 114 -0.82 -11.41 22.40
C ALA A 114 -0.79 -12.02 20.99
N ALA A 115 -0.47 -13.31 20.91
CA ALA A 115 -0.61 -14.08 19.68
C ALA A 115 -2.10 -14.45 19.44
N ASP A 116 -2.58 -14.26 18.21
CA ASP A 116 -3.91 -14.67 17.80
C ASP A 116 -3.86 -16.08 17.22
N THR A 117 -4.43 -17.04 17.96
CA THR A 117 -4.45 -18.46 17.58
C THR A 117 -5.31 -18.73 16.35
N ASP A 118 -6.40 -17.98 16.17
CA ASP A 118 -7.33 -18.16 15.06
C ASP A 118 -6.71 -17.58 13.78
N ALA A 119 -6.04 -16.44 13.87
CA ALA A 119 -5.27 -15.86 12.77
C ALA A 119 -4.10 -16.78 12.36
N LEU A 120 -3.40 -17.37 13.34
CA LEU A 120 -2.33 -18.34 13.09
C LEU A 120 -2.85 -19.56 12.33
N GLU A 121 -4.00 -20.09 12.73
CA GLU A 121 -4.63 -21.24 12.09
C GLU A 121 -5.02 -20.93 10.63
N ILE A 122 -5.65 -19.77 10.37
CA ILE A 122 -5.97 -19.33 8.99
C ILE A 122 -4.70 -19.25 8.15
N PHE A 123 -3.61 -18.69 8.70
CA PHE A 123 -2.37 -18.52 7.94
C PHE A 123 -1.70 -19.87 7.64
N GLN A 124 -1.68 -20.81 8.60
CA GLN A 124 -1.17 -22.17 8.40
C GLN A 124 -1.98 -22.93 7.33
N ARG A 125 -3.31 -22.80 7.35
CA ARG A 125 -4.18 -23.38 6.32
C ARG A 125 -3.92 -22.76 4.94
N LEU A 126 -3.74 -21.44 4.86
CA LEU A 126 -3.38 -20.73 3.63
C LEU A 126 -2.05 -21.25 3.06
N LEU A 127 -1.02 -21.41 3.90
CA LEU A 127 0.28 -21.96 3.51
C LEU A 127 0.12 -23.39 2.95
N THR A 128 -0.63 -24.24 3.65
CA THR A 128 -0.89 -25.62 3.22
C THR A 128 -1.57 -25.67 1.85
N GLN A 129 -2.56 -24.81 1.60
CA GLN A 129 -3.25 -24.73 0.30
C GLN A 129 -2.35 -24.26 -0.84
N LEU A 130 -1.34 -23.46 -0.53
CA LEU A 130 -0.33 -23.00 -1.48
C LEU A 130 0.83 -24.00 -1.65
N ASN A 131 0.77 -25.16 -0.99
CA ASN A 131 1.84 -26.16 -0.91
C ASN A 131 3.14 -25.61 -0.30
N LEU A 132 3.00 -24.75 0.72
CA LEU A 132 4.08 -24.20 1.53
C LEU A 132 4.08 -24.82 2.92
N GLU A 133 5.22 -24.74 3.62
CA GLU A 133 5.39 -25.29 4.97
C GLU A 133 4.59 -24.46 5.99
N PRO A 134 3.70 -25.07 6.80
CA PRO A 134 2.92 -24.35 7.82
C PRO A 134 3.78 -23.73 8.93
N GLU A 135 4.98 -24.27 9.16
CA GLU A 135 5.95 -23.78 10.14
C GLU A 135 6.41 -22.34 9.85
N ILE A 136 6.26 -21.87 8.60
CA ILE A 136 6.50 -20.47 8.24
C ILE A 136 5.59 -19.53 9.06
N ALA A 137 4.37 -19.93 9.38
CA ALA A 137 3.47 -19.12 10.20
C ALA A 137 4.02 -18.86 11.61
N ILE A 138 4.64 -19.90 12.20
CA ILE A 138 5.29 -19.83 13.52
C ILE A 138 6.49 -18.90 13.44
N ALA A 139 7.38 -19.11 12.45
CA ALA A 139 8.55 -18.25 12.26
C ALA A 139 8.21 -16.77 12.01
N VAL A 140 7.03 -16.50 11.43
CA VAL A 140 6.53 -15.13 11.22
C VAL A 140 5.92 -14.54 12.49
N LEU A 141 5.36 -15.36 13.38
CA LEU A 141 4.88 -14.94 14.70
C LEU A 141 6.05 -14.60 15.63
N ASP A 142 7.02 -15.51 15.73
CA ASP A 142 8.32 -15.34 16.42
C ASP A 142 9.09 -14.08 15.95
N TRP A 143 8.90 -13.68 14.70
CA TRP A 143 9.51 -12.45 14.19
C TRP A 143 8.87 -11.17 14.77
N GLN A 144 7.61 -11.25 15.20
CA GLN A 144 6.78 -10.12 15.62
C GLN A 144 6.71 -9.96 17.13
N ASP A 145 6.69 -11.06 17.87
CA ASP A 145 6.48 -11.05 19.32
C ASP A 145 7.75 -10.61 20.08
N PRO A 146 7.61 -10.16 21.34
CA PRO A 146 8.71 -9.57 22.08
C PRO A 146 9.59 -10.57 22.83
N ASP A 147 9.20 -11.84 22.90
CA ASP A 147 9.96 -12.84 23.63
C ASP A 147 11.13 -13.39 22.78
N ASN A 148 11.74 -14.49 23.21
CA ASN A 148 12.86 -15.11 22.49
C ASN A 148 12.69 -16.64 22.44
N GLU A 149 11.45 -17.11 22.60
CA GLU A 149 11.09 -18.53 22.68
C GLU A 149 10.20 -18.86 21.49
N ILE A 150 10.61 -19.86 20.70
CA ILE A 150 9.82 -20.35 19.56
C ILE A 150 8.42 -20.72 20.04
N TYR A 151 7.40 -20.14 19.42
CA TYR A 151 6.02 -20.35 19.82
C TYR A 151 5.64 -21.84 19.82
N ASN A 152 4.98 -22.30 20.90
CA ASN A 152 4.65 -23.70 21.23
C ASN A 152 5.82 -24.69 21.45
N ASP A 153 7.02 -24.44 20.93
CA ASP A 153 8.19 -25.33 21.12
C ASP A 153 9.02 -24.95 22.36
N GLY A 154 9.07 -23.66 22.72
CA GLY A 154 9.84 -23.13 23.85
C GLY A 154 11.36 -23.20 23.65
N GLY A 155 11.82 -23.43 22.42
CA GLY A 155 13.21 -23.40 22.03
C GLY A 155 13.74 -21.96 21.88
N ASP A 156 15.04 -21.75 22.02
CA ASP A 156 15.65 -20.42 21.87
C ASP A 156 15.76 -20.04 20.38
N GLU A 157 15.08 -18.98 19.98
CA GLU A 157 15.03 -18.49 18.60
C GLU A 157 16.40 -18.08 18.05
N SER A 158 17.29 -17.60 18.93
CA SER A 158 18.63 -17.15 18.53
C SER A 158 19.48 -18.29 17.95
N VAL A 159 19.17 -19.54 18.33
CA VAL A 159 19.81 -20.74 17.76
C VAL A 159 19.36 -20.93 16.32
N LEU A 160 18.06 -20.85 16.06
CA LEU A 160 17.46 -21.03 14.73
C LEU A 160 17.98 -19.99 13.73
N TYR A 161 17.94 -18.71 14.11
CA TYR A 161 18.37 -17.62 13.24
C TYR A 161 19.90 -17.44 13.17
N GLY A 162 20.63 -17.91 14.18
CA GLY A 162 22.09 -17.91 14.23
C GLY A 162 22.74 -18.87 13.23
N GLU A 163 22.08 -19.97 12.88
CA GLU A 163 22.58 -20.94 11.90
C GLU A 163 22.34 -20.51 10.44
N GLN A 164 21.26 -19.77 10.18
CA GLN A 164 20.86 -19.39 8.82
C GLN A 164 21.72 -18.27 8.22
N THR A 165 22.31 -17.42 9.07
CA THR A 165 23.20 -16.36 8.63
C THR A 165 24.66 -16.78 8.78
N ASN A 166 25.33 -17.10 7.66
CA ASN A 166 26.80 -17.22 7.58
C ASN A 166 27.55 -15.90 7.90
N ILE A 167 26.88 -14.92 8.50
CA ILE A 167 27.42 -13.64 8.95
C ILE A 167 27.34 -13.64 10.47
N ARG A 168 28.50 -13.68 11.12
CA ARG A 168 28.72 -13.49 12.56
C ARG A 168 28.27 -12.10 13.02
N ALA A 169 26.98 -11.84 13.05
CA ALA A 169 26.42 -10.68 13.70
C ALA A 169 25.09 -11.09 14.32
N ASN A 170 25.13 -11.25 15.63
CA ASN A 170 24.05 -11.12 16.60
C ASN A 170 22.87 -10.28 16.06
N LYS A 171 22.01 -10.88 15.25
CA LYS A 171 20.77 -10.24 14.80
C LYS A 171 19.70 -10.84 15.69
N ALA A 172 19.50 -10.21 16.83
CA ALA A 172 18.27 -10.39 17.58
C ALA A 172 17.10 -10.17 16.62
N LEU A 173 16.05 -10.97 16.78
CA LEU A 173 14.82 -10.78 16.04
C LEU A 173 14.32 -9.34 16.25
N PRO A 174 13.68 -8.73 15.24
CA PRO A 174 13.25 -7.34 15.36
C PRO A 174 12.18 -7.11 16.41
N ASN A 175 11.41 -8.15 16.76
CA ASN A 175 10.36 -8.14 17.78
C ASN A 175 9.38 -6.97 17.56
N GLN A 176 8.95 -6.82 16.30
CA GLN A 176 8.11 -5.73 15.84
C GLN A 176 7.26 -6.17 14.64
N SER A 177 6.12 -5.51 14.46
CA SER A 177 5.26 -5.70 13.29
C SER A 177 6.01 -5.42 11.98
N LEU A 178 5.65 -6.16 10.94
CA LEU A 178 6.23 -6.01 9.60
C LEU A 178 5.73 -4.71 8.95
N VAL A 179 6.67 -3.91 8.44
CA VAL A 179 6.39 -2.67 7.69
C VAL A 179 6.16 -2.97 6.21
N SER A 180 6.77 -4.05 5.70
CA SER A 180 6.63 -4.47 4.32
C SER A 180 6.70 -5.99 4.20
N ILE A 181 5.90 -6.56 3.32
CA ILE A 181 5.95 -7.98 2.96
C ILE A 181 7.33 -8.43 2.45
N ASP A 182 8.15 -7.51 1.94
CA ASP A 182 9.49 -7.83 1.45
C ASP A 182 10.43 -8.25 2.59
N GLN A 183 10.14 -7.84 3.83
CA GLN A 183 10.91 -8.24 5.02
C GLN A 183 10.74 -9.72 5.35
N LEU A 184 9.69 -10.38 4.85
CA LEU A 184 9.53 -11.82 5.04
C LEU A 184 10.69 -12.64 4.48
N GLN A 185 11.46 -12.13 3.51
CA GLN A 185 12.66 -12.83 3.02
C GLN A 185 13.74 -13.02 4.10
N GLU A 186 13.64 -12.29 5.22
CA GLU A 186 14.53 -12.42 6.37
C GLU A 186 14.02 -13.46 7.39
N VAL A 187 12.77 -13.92 7.24
CA VAL A 187 12.15 -14.92 8.10
C VAL A 187 12.56 -16.32 7.66
N HIS A 188 12.79 -17.21 8.65
CA HIS A 188 13.16 -18.59 8.39
C HIS A 188 12.09 -19.31 7.53
N GLY A 189 12.53 -20.05 6.51
CA GLY A 189 11.65 -20.79 5.60
C GLY A 189 11.09 -19.98 4.41
N VAL A 190 11.28 -18.65 4.39
CA VAL A 190 10.78 -17.81 3.29
C VAL A 190 11.90 -17.45 2.32
N ASN A 191 11.91 -18.12 1.17
CA ASN A 191 12.77 -17.74 0.05
C ASN A 191 12.04 -16.80 -0.94
N ALA A 192 12.74 -16.34 -1.98
CA ALA A 192 12.16 -15.44 -2.97
C ALA A 192 10.98 -16.06 -3.75
N ASP A 193 10.98 -17.37 -3.97
CA ASP A 193 9.91 -18.09 -4.66
C ASP A 193 8.68 -18.23 -3.76
N THR A 194 8.88 -18.59 -2.49
CA THR A 194 7.85 -18.61 -1.44
C THR A 194 7.18 -17.25 -1.32
N LEU A 195 7.95 -16.16 -1.23
CA LEU A 195 7.39 -14.82 -1.15
C LEU A 195 6.62 -14.44 -2.42
N ALA A 196 7.08 -14.85 -3.60
CA ALA A 196 6.38 -14.60 -4.86
C ALA A 196 5.00 -15.30 -4.91
N ILE A 197 4.91 -16.52 -4.35
CA ILE A 197 3.65 -17.27 -4.21
C ILE A 197 2.72 -16.61 -3.20
N LEU A 198 3.26 -16.13 -2.07
CA LEU A 198 2.46 -15.53 -0.99
C LEU A 198 1.92 -14.13 -1.35
N ARG A 199 2.71 -13.32 -2.06
CA ARG A 199 2.44 -11.89 -2.32
C ARG A 199 1.00 -11.54 -2.76
N PRO A 200 0.28 -12.34 -3.56
CA PRO A 200 -1.12 -12.07 -3.92
C PRO A 200 -2.13 -12.26 -2.78
N TYR A 201 -1.77 -12.98 -1.71
CA TYR A 201 -2.68 -13.42 -0.65
C TYR A 201 -2.43 -12.73 0.69
N ILE A 202 -1.27 -12.09 0.87
CA ILE A 202 -0.86 -11.44 2.12
C ILE A 202 -0.65 -9.93 1.98
N THR A 203 -0.77 -9.23 3.10
CA THR A 203 -0.35 -7.84 3.25
C THR A 203 0.32 -7.59 4.60
N ALA A 204 0.92 -6.42 4.75
CA ALA A 204 1.55 -5.95 5.98
C ALA A 204 1.06 -4.52 6.22
N VAL A 205 -0.05 -4.41 6.96
CA VAL A 205 -0.65 -3.16 7.42
C VAL A 205 -0.32 -3.01 8.91
N PRO A 206 0.10 -1.82 9.40
CA PRO A 206 0.68 -1.67 10.74
C PRO A 206 -0.36 -1.65 11.88
N TYR A 207 -1.58 -2.12 11.63
CA TYR A 207 -2.67 -2.24 12.58
C TYR A 207 -3.53 -3.46 12.19
N PHE A 208 -4.38 -3.91 13.11
CA PHE A 208 -5.28 -5.03 12.88
C PHE A 208 -6.26 -4.72 11.73
N VAL A 209 -6.36 -5.63 10.75
CA VAL A 209 -7.27 -5.49 9.61
C VAL A 209 -8.03 -6.80 9.40
N PRO A 210 -9.34 -6.85 9.65
CA PRO A 210 -10.13 -8.04 9.35
C PRO A 210 -10.20 -8.27 7.84
N ILE A 211 -10.36 -9.54 7.45
CA ILE A 211 -10.46 -9.96 6.06
C ILE A 211 -11.83 -9.56 5.52
N ASN A 212 -11.86 -8.76 4.45
CA ASN A 212 -13.10 -8.42 3.77
C ASN A 212 -13.60 -9.60 2.91
N ILE A 213 -14.70 -10.21 3.34
CA ILE A 213 -15.29 -11.39 2.70
C ILE A 213 -15.83 -11.11 1.29
N ASN A 214 -16.17 -9.85 0.98
CA ASN A 214 -16.71 -9.45 -0.33
C ASN A 214 -15.62 -9.33 -1.40
N THR A 215 -14.35 -9.17 -1.02
CA THR A 215 -13.21 -8.95 -1.93
C THR A 215 -12.14 -10.04 -1.82
N ALA A 216 -12.09 -10.79 -0.72
CA ALA A 216 -11.11 -11.84 -0.45
C ALA A 216 -10.99 -12.88 -1.57
N SER A 217 -9.77 -13.37 -1.84
CA SER A 217 -9.58 -14.39 -2.88
C SER A 217 -10.22 -15.73 -2.51
N PRO A 218 -10.60 -16.59 -3.49
CA PRO A 218 -11.13 -17.93 -3.20
C PRO A 218 -10.18 -18.80 -2.38
N VAL A 219 -8.86 -18.61 -2.54
CA VAL A 219 -7.84 -19.34 -1.78
C VAL A 219 -7.82 -18.89 -0.32
N LEU A 220 -7.91 -17.59 -0.06
CA LEU A 220 -7.98 -17.07 1.30
C LEU A 220 -9.29 -17.49 2.00
N LEU A 221 -10.42 -17.44 1.28
CA LEU A 221 -11.70 -17.91 1.81
C LEU A 221 -11.66 -19.41 2.12
N ALA A 222 -10.99 -20.20 1.29
CA ALA A 222 -10.82 -21.62 1.56
C ALA A 222 -9.97 -21.88 2.81
N ALA A 223 -9.05 -20.99 3.17
CA ALA A 223 -8.23 -21.11 4.39
C ALA A 223 -9.02 -20.93 5.69
N LEU A 224 -10.25 -20.40 5.63
CA LEU A 224 -11.16 -20.33 6.77
C LEU A 224 -11.71 -21.70 7.20
N MET A 225 -11.51 -22.75 6.39
CA MET A 225 -11.99 -24.11 6.65
C MET A 225 -10.88 -25.14 6.44
N GLU A 226 -10.85 -26.19 7.27
CA GLU A 226 -9.84 -27.24 7.18
C GLU A 226 -10.02 -28.13 5.93
N GLU A 227 -11.25 -28.56 5.65
CA GLU A 227 -11.56 -29.47 4.52
C GLU A 227 -12.20 -28.74 3.33
N THR A 228 -11.60 -27.66 2.84
CA THR A 228 -12.13 -26.94 1.67
C THR A 228 -11.09 -26.63 0.62
N THR A 229 -11.53 -26.66 -0.64
CA THR A 229 -10.71 -26.37 -1.82
C THR A 229 -11.05 -25.00 -2.40
N PRO A 230 -10.08 -24.29 -3.01
CA PRO A 230 -10.34 -23.02 -3.69
C PRO A 230 -11.44 -23.10 -4.76
N GLN A 231 -11.63 -24.28 -5.38
CA GLN A 231 -12.65 -24.54 -6.38
C GLN A 231 -14.07 -24.49 -5.80
N GLN A 232 -14.27 -24.98 -4.57
CA GLN A 232 -15.56 -24.87 -3.88
C GLN A 232 -15.89 -23.39 -3.55
N MET A 233 -14.86 -22.59 -3.26
CA MET A 233 -15.02 -21.15 -2.99
C MET A 233 -15.21 -20.30 -4.26
N GLN A 234 -15.00 -20.87 -5.45
CA GLN A 234 -15.29 -20.16 -6.69
C GLN A 234 -16.78 -19.86 -6.83
N THR A 235 -17.65 -20.80 -6.44
CA THR A 235 -19.10 -20.58 -6.48
C THR A 235 -19.54 -19.43 -5.56
N LEU A 236 -18.92 -19.32 -4.38
CA LEU A 236 -19.14 -18.19 -3.48
C LEU A 236 -18.69 -16.86 -4.12
N THR A 237 -17.53 -16.88 -4.80
CA THR A 237 -17.00 -15.70 -5.50
C THR A 237 -17.92 -15.24 -6.62
N ASP A 238 -18.52 -16.18 -7.37
CA ASP A 238 -19.47 -15.87 -8.43
C ASP A 238 -20.81 -15.35 -7.89
N LEU A 239 -21.24 -15.84 -6.71
CA LEU A 239 -22.44 -15.39 -6.02
C LEU A 239 -22.27 -13.95 -5.51
N ARG A 240 -21.17 -13.63 -4.82
CA ARG A 240 -20.93 -12.28 -4.30
C ARG A 240 -20.72 -11.23 -5.40
N ALA A 241 -20.28 -11.67 -6.58
CA ALA A 241 -20.21 -10.80 -7.76
C ALA A 241 -21.60 -10.34 -8.25
N GLN A 242 -22.66 -11.07 -7.90
CA GLN A 242 -24.04 -10.70 -8.20
C GLN A 242 -24.72 -10.01 -7.00
N GLN A 243 -24.47 -10.50 -5.79
CA GLN A 243 -25.09 -9.99 -4.56
C GLN A 243 -24.04 -9.82 -3.46
N VAL A 244 -23.78 -8.57 -3.09
CA VAL A 244 -22.85 -8.22 -2.00
C VAL A 244 -23.38 -8.73 -0.66
N LEU A 245 -22.51 -9.31 0.16
CA LEU A 245 -22.85 -9.74 1.52
C LEU A 245 -22.92 -8.53 2.44
N VAL A 246 -23.95 -8.46 3.27
CA VAL A 246 -24.22 -7.29 4.13
C VAL A 246 -23.71 -7.54 5.56
N SER A 247 -23.60 -8.81 5.97
CA SER A 247 -23.00 -9.19 7.24
C SER A 247 -22.12 -10.43 7.10
N VAL A 248 -21.27 -10.66 8.10
CA VAL A 248 -20.51 -11.91 8.24
C VAL A 248 -21.45 -13.10 8.47
N ASP A 249 -22.61 -12.89 9.11
CA ASP A 249 -23.63 -13.93 9.30
C ASP A 249 -24.17 -14.50 7.97
N ASP A 250 -24.27 -13.66 6.94
CA ASP A 250 -24.72 -14.10 5.61
C ASP A 250 -23.75 -15.15 5.03
N LEU A 251 -22.45 -15.06 5.33
CA LEU A 251 -21.44 -16.03 4.90
C LEU A 251 -21.72 -17.41 5.49
N TRP A 252 -22.09 -17.47 6.77
CA TRP A 252 -22.33 -18.71 7.49
C TRP A 252 -23.56 -19.47 7.00
N GLN A 253 -24.47 -18.80 6.29
CA GLN A 253 -25.65 -19.43 5.68
C GLN A 253 -25.34 -20.05 4.30
N LEU A 254 -24.16 -19.81 3.73
CA LEU A 254 -23.78 -20.29 2.40
C LEU A 254 -23.01 -21.61 2.50
N PRO A 255 -23.20 -22.55 1.55
CA PRO A 255 -22.30 -23.70 1.41
C PRO A 255 -20.89 -23.24 0.98
N PRO A 256 -19.80 -23.84 1.52
CA PRO A 256 -19.76 -24.95 2.48
C PRO A 256 -19.85 -24.54 3.97
N PHE A 257 -19.81 -23.25 4.30
CA PHE A 257 -19.77 -22.71 5.66
C PHE A 257 -20.95 -23.09 6.56
N ILE A 258 -22.09 -23.44 5.97
CA ILE A 258 -23.26 -23.92 6.72
C ILE A 258 -22.97 -25.13 7.63
N SER A 259 -21.94 -25.92 7.28
CA SER A 259 -21.51 -27.11 8.04
C SER A 259 -20.55 -26.82 9.21
N MET A 260 -20.03 -25.59 9.31
CA MET A 260 -19.08 -25.16 10.34
C MET A 260 -19.71 -25.09 11.73
N GLY A 261 -18.95 -25.43 12.78
CA GLY A 261 -19.40 -25.37 14.17
C GLY A 261 -19.60 -23.93 14.66
N THR A 262 -20.42 -23.74 15.70
CA THR A 262 -20.66 -22.39 16.27
C THR A 262 -19.43 -21.83 16.98
N GLU A 263 -18.60 -22.67 17.61
CA GLU A 263 -17.37 -22.24 18.28
C GLU A 263 -16.33 -21.71 17.28
N GLU A 264 -16.11 -22.43 16.18
CA GLU A 264 -15.21 -21.99 15.09
C GLU A 264 -15.67 -20.66 14.46
N ARG A 265 -16.99 -20.49 14.26
CA ARG A 265 -17.55 -19.23 13.74
C ARG A 265 -17.31 -18.04 14.66
N GLN A 266 -17.36 -18.25 15.97
CA GLN A 266 -17.12 -17.18 16.94
C GLN A 266 -15.65 -16.77 16.98
N GLY A 267 -14.70 -17.70 16.82
CA GLY A 267 -13.28 -17.38 16.72
C GLY A 267 -12.96 -16.49 15.51
N PHE A 268 -13.55 -16.80 14.36
CA PHE A 268 -13.31 -16.02 13.13
C PHE A 268 -14.11 -14.72 13.00
N GLU A 269 -15.04 -14.45 13.92
CA GLU A 269 -15.93 -13.28 13.82
C GLU A 269 -15.15 -11.95 13.88
N SER A 270 -14.10 -11.87 14.71
CA SER A 270 -13.22 -10.70 14.80
C SER A 270 -12.30 -10.54 13.59
N LEU A 271 -11.98 -11.64 12.91
CA LEU A 271 -11.05 -11.69 11.78
C LEU A 271 -11.72 -11.45 10.43
N LEU A 272 -13.04 -11.33 10.39
CA LEU A 272 -13.83 -11.17 9.16
C LEU A 272 -14.65 -9.88 9.21
N ALA A 273 -14.75 -9.23 8.06
CA ALA A 273 -15.55 -8.03 7.88
C ALA A 273 -16.22 -8.02 6.50
N VAL A 274 -17.22 -7.17 6.34
CA VAL A 274 -17.85 -6.86 5.05
C VAL A 274 -17.42 -5.50 4.50
N ASP A 275 -16.75 -4.70 5.32
CA ASP A 275 -16.14 -3.42 4.98
C ASP A 275 -14.60 -3.53 5.02
N SER A 276 -13.93 -2.61 4.35
CA SER A 276 -12.49 -2.58 4.16
C SER A 276 -11.88 -1.47 4.98
N GLN A 277 -11.00 -1.81 5.92
CA GLN A 277 -10.33 -0.83 6.77
C GLN A 277 -9.01 -0.30 6.19
N ALA A 278 -8.55 -0.89 5.09
CA ALA A 278 -7.30 -0.55 4.45
C ALA A 278 -7.40 -0.66 2.93
N PHE A 279 -6.91 0.37 2.23
CA PHE A 279 -6.84 0.42 0.78
C PHE A 279 -5.43 0.77 0.33
N ARG A 280 -5.05 0.33 -0.87
CA ARG A 280 -3.85 0.79 -1.54
C ARG A 280 -4.20 1.43 -2.86
N ALA A 281 -3.65 2.62 -3.08
CA ALA A 281 -3.77 3.35 -4.33
C ALA A 281 -2.46 3.27 -5.10
N LEU A 282 -2.50 2.83 -6.37
CA LEU A 282 -1.46 3.11 -7.35
C LEU A 282 -1.82 4.38 -8.11
N ILE A 283 -0.99 5.41 -7.96
CA ILE A 283 -1.14 6.68 -8.64
C ILE A 283 -0.06 6.77 -9.71
N THR A 284 -0.47 7.08 -10.94
CA THR A 284 0.42 7.32 -12.08
C THR A 284 0.23 8.76 -12.54
N ALA A 285 1.25 9.59 -12.38
CA ALA A 285 1.30 10.92 -12.96
C ALA A 285 2.04 10.85 -14.30
N THR A 286 1.40 11.32 -15.37
CA THR A 286 1.95 11.38 -16.72
C THR A 286 2.04 12.83 -17.15
N GLY A 287 3.26 13.29 -17.48
CA GLY A 287 3.51 14.67 -17.88
C GLY A 287 3.30 14.89 -19.37
N ASN A 288 3.51 16.13 -19.82
CA ASN A 288 3.45 16.45 -21.24
C ASN A 288 4.67 15.89 -22.00
N SER A 289 4.46 15.49 -23.25
CA SER A 289 5.53 15.19 -24.21
C SER A 289 5.30 15.89 -25.53
N ASP A 290 6.15 16.86 -25.85
CA ASP A 290 6.20 17.45 -27.19
C ASP A 290 7.01 16.56 -28.17
N VAL A 291 7.93 15.72 -27.65
CA VAL A 291 8.73 14.74 -28.42
C VAL A 291 9.06 13.53 -27.53
N GLY A 292 8.74 12.31 -27.99
CA GLY A 292 9.11 11.06 -27.30
C GLY A 292 8.04 10.52 -26.33
N ILE A 293 8.45 9.66 -25.40
CA ILE A 293 7.57 9.07 -24.38
C ILE A 293 7.37 10.09 -23.25
N ALA A 294 6.12 10.34 -22.88
CA ALA A 294 5.76 11.18 -21.75
C ALA A 294 6.44 10.73 -20.44
N PRO A 295 7.02 11.65 -19.65
CA PRO A 295 7.61 11.29 -18.38
C PRO A 295 6.52 10.82 -17.42
N GLN A 296 6.79 9.70 -16.73
CA GLN A 296 5.87 9.13 -15.75
C GLN A 296 6.51 9.03 -14.37
N ARG A 297 5.71 9.24 -13.34
CA ARG A 297 6.03 8.96 -11.95
C ARG A 297 4.93 8.12 -11.33
N TYR A 298 5.31 7.23 -10.42
CA TYR A 298 4.39 6.32 -9.77
C TYR A 298 4.51 6.45 -8.26
N ALA A 299 3.38 6.37 -7.57
CA ALA A 299 3.33 6.26 -6.11
C ALA A 299 2.36 5.15 -5.72
N THR A 300 2.72 4.39 -4.69
CA THR A 300 1.77 3.53 -3.97
C THR A 300 1.49 4.17 -2.63
N VAL A 301 0.20 4.33 -2.30
CA VAL A 301 -0.23 4.95 -1.04
C VAL A 301 -1.10 3.95 -0.29
N LEU A 302 -0.76 3.66 0.96
CA LEU A 302 -1.60 2.92 1.89
C LEU A 302 -2.52 3.92 2.62
N ILE A 303 -3.81 3.67 2.55
CA ILE A 303 -4.87 4.54 3.06
C ILE A 303 -5.69 3.73 4.07
N SER A 304 -5.85 4.25 5.29
CA SER A 304 -6.75 3.67 6.29
C SER A 304 -8.15 4.24 6.15
N LYS A 305 -9.15 3.41 6.43
CA LYS A 305 -10.56 3.79 6.61
C LYS A 305 -11.04 3.17 7.92
N THR A 306 -10.89 3.89 9.02
CA THR A 306 -11.27 3.41 10.35
C THR A 306 -12.34 4.31 10.95
N ASN A 307 -13.07 3.83 11.97
CA ASN A 307 -14.00 4.69 12.70
C ASN A 307 -13.22 5.85 13.32
N SER A 308 -13.83 7.04 13.36
CA SER A 308 -13.26 8.14 14.12
C SER A 308 -13.26 7.74 15.59
N GLU A 309 -12.09 7.41 16.13
CA GLU A 309 -11.90 7.48 17.57
C GLU A 309 -12.30 8.90 17.98
N ASN A 310 -13.28 9.01 18.88
CA ASN A 310 -13.50 10.28 19.56
C ASN A 310 -12.23 10.51 20.39
N ASP A 311 -11.35 11.37 19.91
CA ASP A 311 -10.32 12.05 20.69
C ASP A 311 -11.06 12.93 21.73
N ASP A 312 -11.72 12.28 22.70
CA ASP A 312 -12.48 12.88 23.80
C ASP A 312 -11.72 12.71 25.13
N ASP A 313 -10.38 12.67 25.06
CA ASP A 313 -9.52 12.91 26.21
C ASP A 313 -8.79 14.26 26.05
N ASP A 314 -9.11 15.16 26.97
CA ASP A 314 -8.45 16.44 27.27
C ASP A 314 -8.72 17.68 26.37
N ILE A 315 -9.97 18.20 26.37
CA ILE A 315 -10.19 19.64 26.68
C ILE A 315 -11.46 19.80 27.53
N ASN A 316 -11.28 19.67 28.84
CA ASN A 316 -12.27 20.13 29.79
C ASN A 316 -12.24 21.67 29.89
N ASN A 317 -13.43 22.25 29.74
CA ASN A 317 -13.90 23.48 30.40
C ASN A 317 -13.72 24.84 29.68
N ASN A 318 -14.76 25.28 28.94
CA ASN A 318 -15.57 26.42 29.39
C ASN A 318 -16.84 26.61 28.53
N GLY A 319 -17.92 26.93 29.22
CA GLY A 319 -19.29 26.79 28.73
C GLY A 319 -19.79 27.81 27.72
N ALA A 320 -20.85 27.41 27.02
CA ALA A 320 -22.08 28.18 26.90
C ALA A 320 -23.17 27.27 26.29
N SER A 321 -24.22 27.05 27.07
CA SER A 321 -25.49 26.49 26.63
C SER A 321 -26.06 27.34 25.48
N ASN A 322 -26.36 26.72 24.34
CA ASN A 322 -27.47 27.14 23.49
C ASN A 322 -28.06 25.92 22.79
N ASN A 323 -29.32 25.66 23.14
CA ASN A 323 -30.21 24.73 22.48
C ASN A 323 -30.52 25.23 21.06
N ASP A 324 -30.22 24.41 20.06
CA ASP A 324 -31.04 24.36 18.85
C ASP A 324 -31.11 22.91 18.37
N ALA A 325 -32.24 22.28 18.69
CA ALA A 325 -32.56 20.93 18.27
C ALA A 325 -33.06 20.96 16.81
N SER A 326 -32.15 20.76 15.86
CA SER A 326 -32.51 20.34 14.51
C SER A 326 -32.54 18.81 14.46
N ASN A 327 -33.73 18.28 14.72
CA ASN A 327 -34.03 16.85 14.64
C ASN A 327 -33.95 16.39 13.17
N THR A 328 -32.75 16.00 12.73
CA THR A 328 -32.53 15.30 11.47
C THR A 328 -32.33 13.83 11.83
N SER A 329 -33.36 13.02 11.64
CA SER A 329 -33.30 11.56 11.70
C SER A 329 -32.47 11.05 10.53
N GLY A 330 -31.15 11.22 10.59
CA GLY A 330 -30.18 10.49 9.77
C GLY A 330 -29.69 9.30 10.58
N ASN A 331 -29.61 8.12 9.94
CA ASN A 331 -28.95 6.95 10.52
C ASN A 331 -27.64 7.38 11.17
N ASN A 332 -27.47 7.04 12.45
CA ASN A 332 -26.30 7.40 13.24
C ASN A 332 -25.10 6.55 12.77
N ARG A 333 -24.62 6.82 11.55
CA ARG A 333 -23.42 6.21 10.98
C ARG A 333 -22.24 6.85 11.68
N GLU A 334 -21.45 6.04 12.38
CA GLU A 334 -20.17 6.49 12.93
C GLU A 334 -19.31 7.04 11.79
N ALA A 335 -18.85 8.28 11.95
CA ALA A 335 -18.05 8.91 10.91
C ALA A 335 -16.72 8.16 10.80
N LYS A 336 -16.40 7.64 9.61
CA LYS A 336 -15.10 7.03 9.34
C LYS A 336 -14.07 8.09 8.93
N THR A 337 -12.87 7.97 9.47
CA THR A 337 -11.73 8.81 9.12
C THR A 337 -10.90 8.10 8.06
N VAL A 338 -10.68 8.78 6.93
CA VAL A 338 -9.84 8.29 5.84
C VAL A 338 -8.51 9.05 5.86
N THR A 339 -7.42 8.35 6.20
CA THR A 339 -6.08 8.94 6.35
C THR A 339 -5.02 8.17 5.57
N VAL A 340 -3.88 8.83 5.30
CA VAL A 340 -2.75 8.20 4.63
C VAL A 340 -1.81 7.65 5.69
N VAL A 341 -1.55 6.35 5.63
CA VAL A 341 -0.67 5.64 6.57
C VAL A 341 0.77 5.66 6.07
N ALA A 342 0.95 5.36 4.77
CA ALA A 342 2.28 5.28 4.17
C ALA A 342 2.24 5.64 2.67
N GLN A 343 3.34 6.18 2.17
CA GLN A 343 3.52 6.47 0.75
C GLN A 343 4.90 6.04 0.29
N ARG A 344 4.96 5.35 -0.85
CA ARG A 344 6.21 4.95 -1.50
C ARG A 344 6.24 5.44 -2.95
N LEU A 345 7.32 6.10 -3.32
CA LEU A 345 7.58 6.56 -4.69
C LEU A 345 8.34 5.49 -5.47
N TRP A 346 8.02 5.35 -6.76
CA TRP A 346 8.66 4.38 -7.63
C TRP A 346 9.19 5.02 -8.91
N ALA A 347 10.35 4.55 -9.34
CA ALA A 347 10.95 4.93 -10.62
C ALA A 347 10.25 4.24 -11.81
N PHE A 348 9.69 3.05 -11.59
CA PHE A 348 8.97 2.24 -12.58
C PHE A 348 7.62 1.81 -12.00
N ARG A 349 6.68 1.44 -12.87
CA ARG A 349 5.37 0.97 -12.42
C ARG A 349 5.56 -0.31 -11.58
N PRO A 350 5.17 -0.30 -10.29
CA PRO A 350 5.28 -1.50 -9.47
C PRO A 350 4.30 -2.57 -9.95
N SER A 351 4.54 -3.83 -9.58
CA SER A 351 3.50 -4.85 -9.63
C SER A 351 2.42 -4.43 -8.65
N PHE A 352 1.36 -3.83 -9.18
CA PHE A 352 0.22 -3.41 -8.41
C PHE A 352 -0.84 -4.47 -8.51
#